data_AF-A0A955YKQ2-F1
#
_entry.id   AF-A0A955YKQ2-F1
#
_cell.length_a   1.000
_cell.length_b   1.000
_cell.length_c   1.000
_cell.angle_alpha   90.00
_cell.angle_beta   90.00
_cell.angle_gamma   90.00
#
_symmetry.space_group_name_H-M   'P 1'
#
loop_
_entity.id
_entity.type
_entity.pdbx_description
1 polymer ?
#
loop_
_entity_poly.entity_id
_entity_poly.type
_entity_poly.pdbx_seq_one_letter_code
_entity_poly.pdbx_strand_id
1 'polypeptide(L)'
;MAPGKVLLEASTESEWVARCLERVGHEVVVADPGFAPMYATRSRKVKTDRRDARCLAEACQLGAYRAAHRTSDASRHLRDLVLARKLQV
;
A
#
# COMPACT_ATOMS: atom_id res chain seq x y z
N MET A 1 -10.51 4.50 17.65
CA MET A 1 -9.35 5.24 17.13
C MET A 1 -9.85 6.46 16.41
N ALA A 2 -9.17 7.61 16.52
CA ALA A 2 -9.48 8.73 15.63
C ALA A 2 -9.11 8.34 14.19
N PRO A 3 -9.93 8.71 13.19
CA PRO A 3 -9.59 8.50 11.79
C PRO A 3 -8.26 9.21 11.46
N GLY A 4 -7.45 8.56 10.64
CA GLY A 4 -6.10 9.01 10.33
C GLY A 4 -5.71 8.53 8.94
N LYS A 5 -4.69 9.19 8.36
CA LYS A 5 -4.19 8.88 7.02
C LYS A 5 -3.08 7.85 7.06
N VAL A 6 -3.22 6.77 6.29
CA VAL A 6 -2.28 5.66 6.23
C VAL A 6 -1.70 5.54 4.83
N LEU A 7 -0.37 5.57 4.73
CA LEU A 7 0.36 5.29 3.50
C LEU A 7 0.84 3.83 3.52
N LEU A 8 0.39 3.04 2.54
CA LEU A 8 0.80 1.65 2.34
C LEU A 8 1.64 1.56 1.07
N GLU A 9 2.83 0.97 1.16
CA GLU A 9 3.57 0.60 -0.06
C GLU A 9 2.79 -0.48 -0.83
N ALA A 10 2.74 -0.41 -2.16
CA ALA A 10 2.08 -1.41 -2.97
C ALA A 10 2.82 -2.75 -2.92
N SER A 11 2.07 -3.80 -2.59
CA SER A 11 2.45 -5.21 -2.56
C SER A 11 1.22 -6.03 -2.93
N THR A 12 1.35 -7.36 -3.04
CA THR A 12 0.23 -8.27 -3.34
C THR A 12 -0.95 -8.07 -2.38
N GLU A 13 -0.67 -7.92 -1.08
CA GLU A 13 -1.69 -7.84 -0.03
C GLU A 13 -2.19 -6.41 0.26
N SER A 14 -1.57 -5.39 -0.36
CA SER A 14 -1.81 -3.99 0.04
C SER A 14 -3.25 -3.54 -0.17
N GLU A 15 -3.96 -4.07 -1.16
CA GLU A 15 -5.39 -3.75 -1.31
C GLU A 15 -6.21 -4.32 -0.15
N TRP A 16 -6.02 -5.60 0.18
CA TRP A 16 -6.81 -6.24 1.22
C TRP A 16 -6.62 -5.51 2.55
N VAL A 17 -5.38 -5.13 2.86
CA VAL A 17 -5.05 -4.30 4.03
C VAL A 17 -5.72 -2.93 3.93
N ALA A 18 -5.64 -2.25 2.78
CA ALA A 18 -6.25 -0.94 2.59
C ALA A 18 -7.75 -0.95 2.89
N ARG A 19 -8.48 -1.94 2.37
CA ARG A 19 -9.92 -2.09 2.60
C ARG A 19 -10.26 -2.36 4.06
N CYS A 20 -9.46 -3.17 4.73
CA CYS A 20 -9.64 -3.42 6.16
C CYS A 20 -9.48 -2.13 6.98
N LEU A 21 -8.49 -1.29 6.64
CA LEU A 21 -8.25 0.00 7.29
C LEU A 21 -9.32 1.04 6.95
N GLU A 22 -9.76 1.10 5.69
CA GLU A 22 -10.85 1.98 5.24
C GLU A 22 -12.16 1.65 5.97
N ARG A 23 -12.47 0.36 6.14
CA ARG A 23 -13.67 -0.10 6.85
C ARG A 23 -13.72 0.30 8.33
N VAL A 24 -12.56 0.52 8.95
CA VAL A 24 -12.48 1.03 10.34
C VAL A 24 -12.31 2.56 10.40
N GLY A 25 -12.41 3.26 9.26
CA GLY A 25 -12.52 4.71 9.17
C GLY A 25 -11.22 5.44 8.80
N HIS A 26 -10.17 4.76 8.36
CA HIS A 26 -8.93 5.42 7.92
C HIS A 26 -8.99 5.87 6.45
N GLU A 27 -8.35 6.99 6.15
CA GLU A 27 -8.01 7.35 4.78
C GLU A 27 -6.75 6.56 4.39
N VAL A 28 -6.81 5.77 3.31
CA VAL A 28 -5.69 4.93 2.90
C VAL A 28 -5.21 5.28 1.51
N VAL A 29 -3.90 5.46 1.38
CA VAL A 29 -3.22 5.62 0.10
C VAL A 29 -2.32 4.41 -0.11
N VAL A 30 -2.55 3.67 -1.20
CA VAL A 30 -1.60 2.66 -1.70
C VAL A 30 -0.63 3.38 -2.62
N ALA A 31 0.66 3.36 -2.29
CA ALA A 31 1.71 4.12 -2.94
C ALA A 31 2.56 3.25 -3.87
N ASP A 32 2.97 3.84 -4.98
CA ASP A 32 3.87 3.22 -5.95
C ASP A 32 5.27 2.99 -5.35
N PRO A 33 5.73 1.73 -5.20
CA PRO A 33 7.05 1.42 -4.64
C PRO A 33 8.20 1.95 -5.51
N GLY A 34 7.95 2.20 -6.80
CA GLY A 34 8.93 2.77 -7.73
C GLY A 34 9.10 4.29 -7.62
N PHE A 35 8.31 4.98 -6.78
CA PHE A 35 8.43 6.41 -6.60
C PHE A 35 9.56 6.77 -5.63
N ALA A 36 10.77 6.94 -6.18
CA ALA A 36 11.98 7.18 -5.39
C ALA A 36 11.89 8.29 -4.31
N PRO A 37 11.20 9.44 -4.53
CA PRO A 37 11.07 10.46 -3.50
C PRO A 37 10.35 9.99 -2.21
N MET A 38 9.56 8.91 -2.27
CA MET A 38 8.92 8.30 -1.09
C MET A 38 9.92 7.84 -0.03
N TYR A 39 11.14 7.52 -0.45
CA TYR A 39 12.21 7.06 0.43
C TYR A 39 13.33 8.08 0.59
N ALA A 40 13.09 9.35 0.23
CA ALA A 40 14.11 10.40 0.29
C ALA A 40 14.67 10.63 1.72
N THR A 41 13.85 10.43 2.76
CA THR A 41 14.27 10.57 4.17
C THR A 41 14.83 9.28 4.76
N ARG A 42 14.87 8.19 3.99
CA ARG A 42 15.28 6.88 4.49
C ARG A 42 16.75 6.87 4.87
N SER A 43 17.03 6.53 6.13
CA SER A 43 18.41 6.33 6.58
C SER A 43 19.04 5.10 5.91
N ARG A 44 20.31 5.20 5.48
CA ARG A 44 21.10 4.09 4.92
C ARG A 44 21.50 2.99 5.94
N LYS A 45 20.92 3.03 7.14
CA LYS A 45 21.13 1.99 8.17
C LYS A 45 20.39 0.70 7.78
N VAL A 46 20.71 -0.40 8.46
CA VAL A 46 20.03 -1.70 8.31
C VAL A 46 18.51 -1.52 8.29
N LYS A 47 17.84 -2.08 7.28
CA LYS A 47 16.39 -2.09 7.16
C LYS A 47 15.78 -2.82 8.35
N THR A 48 14.78 -2.21 8.97
CA THR A 48 13.92 -2.85 9.96
C THR A 48 12.49 -2.38 9.71
N ASP A 49 11.50 -3.19 10.06
CA ASP A 49 10.09 -2.84 9.82
C ASP A 49 9.72 -1.52 10.49
N ARG A 50 10.24 -1.29 11.71
CA ARG A 50 10.03 -0.01 12.43
C ARG A 50 10.61 1.20 11.70
N ARG A 51 11.75 1.06 11.03
CA ARG A 51 12.38 2.15 10.28
C ARG A 51 11.65 2.41 8.97
N ASP A 52 11.20 1.37 8.29
CA ASP A 52 10.44 1.50 7.06
C ASP A 52 9.06 2.10 7.31
N ALA A 53 8.35 1.66 8.36
CA ALA A 53 7.09 2.26 8.77
C ALA A 53 7.23 3.75 9.11
N ARG A 54 8.34 4.14 9.75
CA ARG A 54 8.64 5.56 10.01
C ARG A 54 8.85 6.34 8.71
N CYS A 55 9.62 5.80 7.77
CA CYS A 55 9.85 6.46 6.48
C CYS A 55 8.54 6.68 5.71
N LEU A 56 7.65 5.68 5.70
CA LEU A 56 6.33 5.82 5.09
C LEU A 56 5.45 6.84 5.82
N ALA A 57 5.52 6.91 7.16
CA ALA A 57 4.80 7.91 7.92
C ALA A 57 5.28 9.34 7.62
N GLU A 58 6.59 9.56 7.50
CA GLU A 58 7.18 10.85 7.09
C GLU A 58 6.77 11.21 5.65
N ALA A 59 6.85 10.27 4.71
CA ALA A 59 6.40 10.49 3.34
C ALA A 59 4.90 10.82 3.26
N CYS A 60 4.08 10.18 4.10
CA CYS A 60 2.66 10.48 4.23
C CYS A 60 2.41 11.92 4.70
N GLN A 61 3.13 12.35 5.74
CA GLN A 61 3.04 13.71 6.28
C GLN A 61 3.51 14.77 5.27
N LEU A 62 4.55 14.48 4.50
CA LEU A 62 5.11 15.39 3.50
C LEU A 62 4.33 15.38 2.16
N GLY A 63 3.39 14.43 1.98
CA GLY A 63 2.76 14.21 0.67
C GLY A 63 3.73 13.68 -0.40
N ALA A 64 4.88 13.15 0.01
CA ALA A 64 5.96 12.70 -0.87
C ALA A 64 5.70 11.28 -1.40
N TYR A 65 4.56 11.05 -2.04
CA TYR A 65 4.19 9.75 -2.60
C TYR A 65 3.47 9.89 -3.94
N ARG A 66 3.47 8.81 -4.73
CA ARG A 66 2.61 8.67 -5.91
C ARG A 66 1.60 7.58 -5.65
N ALA A 67 0.31 7.88 -5.79
CA ALA A 67 -0.73 6.88 -5.63
C ALA A 67 -0.61 5.81 -6.73
N ALA A 68 -0.63 4.54 -6.32
CA ALA A 68 -0.70 3.42 -7.25
C ALA A 68 -2.14 3.27 -7.77
N HIS A 69 -2.26 2.74 -8.99
CA HIS A 69 -3.57 2.35 -9.52
C HIS A 69 -4.14 1.17 -8.71
N ARG A 70 -5.33 1.36 -8.14
CA ARG A 70 -6.10 0.30 -7.47
C ARG A 70 -7.18 -0.21 -8.41
N THR A 71 -7.10 -1.47 -8.80
CA THR A 71 -8.15 -2.10 -9.61
C THR A 71 -9.43 -2.26 -8.82
N SER A 72 -10.57 -2.13 -9.50
CA SER A 72 -11.89 -2.36 -8.91
C SER A 72 -12.03 -3.78 -8.36
N ASP A 73 -13.00 -3.97 -7.45
CA ASP A 73 -13.33 -5.30 -6.92
C ASP A 73 -13.70 -6.28 -8.01
N ALA A 74 -14.54 -5.86 -8.95
CA ALA A 74 -14.98 -6.71 -10.05
C ALA A 74 -13.80 -7.19 -10.89
N SER A 75 -12.88 -6.29 -11.25
CA SER A 75 -11.69 -6.65 -12.04
C SER A 75 -10.72 -7.55 -11.28
N ARG A 76 -10.60 -7.39 -9.96
CA ARG A 76 -9.76 -8.24 -9.10
C ARG A 76 -10.37 -9.63 -8.95
N HIS A 77 -11.66 -9.71 -8.64
CA HIS A 77 -12.38 -10.97 -8.53
C HIS A 77 -12.32 -11.78 -9.82
N LEU A 78 -12.50 -11.13 -10.97
CA LEU A 78 -12.33 -11.78 -12.28
C LEU A 78 -10.91 -12.29 -12.49
N ARG A 79 -9.89 -11.52 -12.10
CA ARG A 79 -8.48 -11.95 -12.20
C ARG A 79 -8.21 -13.17 -11.32
N ASP A 80 -8.72 -13.17 -10.09
CA ASP A 80 -8.55 -14.28 -9.14
C ASP A 80 -9.21 -15.56 -9.67
N LEU A 81 -10.42 -15.47 -10.22
CA LEU A 81 -11.10 -16.58 -10.89
C LEU A 81 -10.30 -17.13 -12.07
N VAL A 82 -9.73 -16.25 -12.90
CA VAL A 82 -8.91 -16.66 -14.05
C VAL A 82 -7.62 -17.34 -13.60
N LEU A 83 -6.95 -16.82 -12.57
CA LEU A 83 -5.74 -17.43 -12.01
C LEU A 83 -6.04 -18.79 -11.39
N ALA A 84 -7.12 -18.90 -10.61
CA ALA A 84 -7.56 -20.17 -10.03
C ALA A 84 -7.83 -21.23 -11.10
N ARG A 85 -8.50 -20.86 -12.21
CA ARG A 85 -8.74 -21.77 -13.34
C ARG A 85 -7.45 -22.24 -14.00
N LYS A 86 -6.46 -21.35 -14.21
CA LYS A 86 -5.17 -21.71 -14.83
C LYS A 86 -4.35 -22.69 -13.99
N LEU A 87 -4.55 -22.71 -12.66
CA LEU A 87 -3.85 -23.61 -11.74
C LEU A 87 -4.51 -25.00 -11.63
N GLN A 88 -5.68 -25.19 -12.22
CA GLN A 88 -6.42 -26.46 -12.24
C GLN A 88 -6.20 -27.27 -13.52
N VAL A 89 -5.29 -26.83 -14.41
CA VAL A 89 -4.97 -27.49 -15.68
C VAL A 89 -3.51 -27.92 -15.69
#